data_AF-A0A926Y169-F1
#
_entry.id   AF-A0A926Y169-F1
#
_cell.length_a   1.000
_cell.length_b   1.000
_cell.length_c   1.000
_cell.angle_alpha   90.00
_cell.angle_beta   90.00
_cell.angle_gamma   90.00
#
_symmetry.space_group_name_H-M   'P 1'
#
loop_
_entity.id
_entity.type
_entity.pdbx_description
1 polymer ?
#
loop_
_entity_poly.entity_id
_entity_poly.type
_entity_poly.pdbx_seq_one_letter_code
_entity_poly.pdbx_strand_id
1 'polypeptide(L)'
;MSHIKDKWVIVFLIYADFRKKDKDKPKDALTMTEQMKAELNSMFKDILTVPLDSNRARMYVIMNTIDYKEEGSCKTEAKTLFYEIGNPNYLKYNQITACKVISNEIGDIDRPNPGNPVQKPEILKKILKDHIQVQREEEVFFITWDHGSAFGIFREVDHGVVMAELRKPIHHNLERYPYLAEFWNKALEKDFELTELVDQNNHKKIPDVIQIGHNLFRLENISIEQGFLEKSNLITQTKLKVIHKDSVFNGNKFRLVYNESSEEFEVHIDNPLDSLTFSNNVIAELTDVDVREILSNDELATVFKEWIGADKKVAVLLMMNCWMMNLHTMYSLHETVKCLVAPQGNIGTPGYNYRDILNYLFNPRSIFKSPEELAIRCVSTSENKRMRRRSIKLRADKEDMIDKWKIFAVDLQREGDNGIILIDHLNKINQFVDKLIPKDISAHEVQELISLYKSVRLVCFDFTLQGSFGGKSFIVDIINWFNILTDIGLRNPEILPIDHTNLSNIKNLVNTVRPQNVRKHLVLKESIGKDIYNYNGTPAGLDRAVVGFHPTGYGLFFPNEINNNQNLINNVKNDSLLQEFLLNWKKFIQSVYDKEIWKVFFDYK
;
A
#
# COMPACT_ATOMS: atom_id res chain seq x y z
N MET A 1 9.92 36.74 -21.59
CA MET A 1 9.73 36.59 -20.13
C MET A 1 8.76 35.44 -19.93
N SER A 2 9.23 34.28 -19.49
CA SER A 2 8.33 33.17 -19.13
C SER A 2 7.50 33.61 -17.93
N HIS A 3 6.17 33.57 -18.05
CA HIS A 3 5.29 33.71 -16.89
C HIS A 3 5.74 32.69 -15.84
N ILE A 4 6.20 33.18 -14.69
CA ILE A 4 6.55 32.29 -13.58
C ILE A 4 5.24 31.61 -13.20
N LYS A 5 5.22 30.29 -13.33
CA LYS A 5 4.13 29.48 -12.81
C LYS A 5 4.20 29.62 -11.31
N ASP A 6 3.20 30.23 -10.68
CA ASP A 6 3.29 30.60 -9.26
C ASP A 6 2.33 29.81 -8.36
N LYS A 7 1.53 28.91 -8.94
CA LYS A 7 0.41 28.29 -8.26
C LYS A 7 0.45 26.77 -8.30
N TRP A 8 0.12 26.11 -7.19
CA TRP A 8 0.09 24.66 -7.05
C TRP A 8 -1.34 24.12 -6.99
N VAL A 9 -1.59 23.01 -7.67
CA VAL A 9 -2.75 22.15 -7.44
C VAL A 9 -2.28 20.95 -6.65
N ILE A 10 -2.70 20.85 -5.40
CA ILE A 10 -2.31 19.78 -4.49
C ILE A 10 -3.46 18.78 -4.42
N VAL A 11 -3.18 17.51 -4.70
CA VAL A 11 -4.19 16.45 -4.66
C VAL A 11 -3.69 15.31 -3.77
N PHE A 12 -4.46 14.99 -2.73
CA PHE A 12 -4.26 13.78 -1.93
C PHE A 12 -5.21 12.69 -2.44
N LEU A 13 -4.66 11.59 -2.93
CA LEU A 13 -5.38 10.37 -3.27
C LEU A 13 -5.11 9.34 -2.17
N ILE A 14 -6.12 9.12 -1.33
CA ILE A 14 -6.04 8.28 -0.15
C ILE A 14 -6.89 7.04 -0.39
N TYR A 15 -6.30 5.86 -0.26
CA TYR A 15 -7.03 4.61 -0.17
C TYR A 15 -6.86 4.07 1.24
N ALA A 16 -7.95 4.04 1.99
CA ALA A 16 -7.94 3.68 3.40
C ALA A 16 -8.70 2.37 3.59
N ASP A 17 -7.96 1.28 3.55
CA ASP A 17 -8.47 -0.07 3.74
C ASP A 17 -8.09 -0.61 5.13
N PHE A 18 -9.09 -0.67 6.02
CA PHE A 18 -8.90 -1.03 7.42
C PHE A 18 -9.07 -2.54 7.69
N ARG A 19 -8.91 -3.41 6.67
CA ARG A 19 -9.12 -4.86 6.72
C ARG A 19 -8.20 -5.67 7.65
N LYS A 20 -7.03 -5.16 8.05
CA LYS A 20 -5.93 -6.04 8.47
C LYS A 20 -6.11 -6.62 9.88
N LYS A 21 -5.96 -7.95 9.97
CA LYS A 21 -6.02 -8.73 11.20
C LYS A 21 -4.72 -8.61 11.99
N ASP A 22 -4.80 -8.51 13.31
CA ASP A 22 -3.65 -8.51 14.21
C ASP A 22 -3.65 -9.76 15.11
N LYS A 23 -3.60 -10.96 14.50
CA LYS A 23 -3.58 -12.21 15.31
C LYS A 23 -2.27 -12.39 16.09
N ASP A 24 -1.18 -11.77 15.65
CA ASP A 24 0.17 -12.04 16.15
C ASP A 24 0.83 -10.83 16.83
N LYS A 25 0.09 -9.74 17.06
CA LYS A 25 0.67 -8.57 17.73
C LYS A 25 0.65 -8.72 19.26
N PRO A 26 1.71 -8.25 19.94
CA PRO A 26 1.70 -8.12 21.40
C PRO A 26 0.45 -7.36 21.86
N LYS A 27 -0.14 -7.75 22.99
CA LYS A 27 -1.38 -7.14 23.54
C LYS A 27 -1.33 -5.62 23.67
N ASP A 28 -0.14 -5.03 23.72
CA ASP A 28 0.08 -3.59 23.91
C ASP A 28 0.38 -2.81 22.61
N ALA A 29 0.48 -3.47 21.45
CA ALA A 29 0.74 -2.81 20.19
C ALA A 29 -0.57 -2.32 19.55
N LEU A 30 -0.58 -1.07 19.06
CA LEU A 30 -1.70 -0.58 18.24
C LEU A 30 -1.92 -1.52 17.06
N THR A 31 -3.19 -1.85 16.81
CA THR A 31 -3.60 -2.60 15.62
C THR A 31 -3.19 -1.85 14.37
N MET A 32 -3.02 -2.54 13.23
CA MET A 32 -2.68 -1.86 11.97
C MET A 32 -3.73 -0.80 11.63
N THR A 33 -5.00 -1.13 11.84
CA THR A 33 -6.14 -0.22 11.71
C THR A 33 -5.97 1.04 12.56
N GLU A 34 -5.59 0.92 13.83
CA GLU A 34 -5.38 2.08 14.70
C GLU A 34 -4.15 2.91 14.29
N GLN A 35 -3.07 2.26 13.81
CA GLN A 35 -1.91 2.97 13.25
C GLN A 35 -2.30 3.78 12.00
N MET A 36 -3.06 3.18 11.08
CA MET A 36 -3.59 3.85 9.89
C MET A 36 -4.50 5.03 10.26
N LYS A 37 -5.44 4.84 11.21
CA LYS A 37 -6.28 5.93 11.73
C LYS A 37 -5.44 7.06 12.33
N ALA A 38 -4.42 6.74 13.12
CA ALA A 38 -3.52 7.72 13.71
C ALA A 38 -2.72 8.50 12.66
N GLU A 39 -2.25 7.83 11.61
CA GLU A 39 -1.55 8.44 10.48
C GLU A 39 -2.46 9.39 9.70
N LEU A 40 -3.63 8.91 9.25
CA LEU A 40 -4.61 9.72 8.53
C LEU A 40 -5.09 10.91 9.35
N ASN A 41 -5.42 10.71 10.61
CA ASN A 41 -5.79 11.79 11.52
C ASN A 41 -4.69 12.85 11.61
N SER A 42 -3.42 12.46 11.63
CA SER A 42 -2.34 13.43 11.64
C SER A 42 -2.10 14.08 10.28
N MET A 43 -2.33 13.40 9.17
CA MET A 43 -2.29 14.01 7.84
C MET A 43 -3.39 15.08 7.72
N PHE A 44 -4.63 14.73 8.09
CA PHE A 44 -5.76 15.66 8.11
C PHE A 44 -5.57 16.81 9.09
N LYS A 45 -4.94 16.57 10.24
CA LYS A 45 -4.49 17.65 11.13
C LYS A 45 -3.58 18.63 10.41
N ASP A 46 -2.57 18.13 9.70
CA ASP A 46 -1.61 18.99 9.00
C ASP A 46 -2.29 19.74 7.84
N ILE A 47 -3.21 19.09 7.11
CA ILE A 47 -4.05 19.71 6.07
C ILE A 47 -4.91 20.83 6.64
N LEU A 48 -5.55 20.63 7.80
CA LEU A 48 -6.46 21.61 8.39
C LEU A 48 -5.74 22.71 9.17
N THR A 49 -4.56 22.45 9.73
CA THR A 49 -3.88 23.41 10.63
C THR A 49 -2.75 24.21 9.99
N VAL A 50 -2.38 23.92 8.74
CA VAL A 50 -1.43 24.74 7.98
C VAL A 50 -2.19 25.67 7.04
N PRO A 51 -2.25 26.98 7.32
CA PRO A 51 -3.09 27.90 6.56
C PRO A 51 -2.66 27.96 5.09
N LEU A 52 -3.59 27.63 4.20
CA LEU A 52 -3.46 27.67 2.76
C LEU A 52 -3.47 29.12 2.28
N ASP A 53 -2.53 29.45 1.39
CA ASP A 53 -2.56 30.68 0.60
C ASP A 53 -3.21 30.39 -0.75
N SER A 54 -4.46 30.83 -0.93
CA SER A 54 -5.28 30.56 -2.13
C SER A 54 -4.73 31.19 -3.41
N ASN A 55 -3.85 32.18 -3.29
CA ASN A 55 -3.14 32.76 -4.44
C ASN A 55 -2.06 31.80 -4.96
N ARG A 56 -1.55 30.93 -4.09
CA ARG A 56 -0.40 30.07 -4.36
C ARG A 56 -0.76 28.60 -4.45
N ALA A 57 -1.90 28.18 -3.93
CA ALA A 57 -2.33 26.81 -4.08
C ALA A 57 -3.85 26.62 -3.97
N ARG A 58 -4.32 25.53 -4.57
CA ARG A 58 -5.61 24.89 -4.29
C ARG A 58 -5.35 23.47 -3.83
N MET A 59 -6.17 22.95 -2.92
CA MET A 59 -5.94 21.65 -2.31
C MET A 59 -7.21 20.80 -2.33
N TYR A 60 -7.04 19.53 -2.72
CA TYR A 60 -8.09 18.55 -2.88
C TYR A 60 -7.73 17.26 -2.16
N VAL A 61 -8.73 16.59 -1.59
CA VAL A 61 -8.60 15.25 -1.03
C VAL A 61 -9.63 14.34 -1.69
N ILE A 62 -9.15 13.27 -2.33
CA ILE A 62 -9.94 12.16 -2.82
C ILE A 62 -9.67 11.01 -1.85
N MET A 63 -10.62 10.73 -0.97
CA MET A 63 -10.51 9.67 0.02
C MET A 63 -11.44 8.53 -0.34
N ASN A 64 -10.89 7.35 -0.44
CA ASN A 64 -11.65 6.15 -0.64
C ASN A 64 -11.59 5.27 0.61
N THR A 65 -12.77 4.93 1.12
CA THR A 65 -12.93 4.15 2.35
C THR A 65 -13.73 2.91 2.06
N ILE A 66 -13.30 1.78 2.60
CA ILE A 66 -14.05 0.54 2.53
C ILE A 66 -14.51 0.17 3.93
N ASP A 67 -15.82 0.06 4.08
CA ASP A 67 -16.49 -0.38 5.29
C ASP A 67 -17.00 -1.82 5.13
N TYR A 68 -17.00 -2.57 6.22
CA TYR A 68 -17.48 -3.95 6.27
C TYR A 68 -18.65 -3.99 7.24
N LYS A 69 -19.84 -4.37 6.75
CA LYS A 69 -21.04 -4.40 7.60
C LYS A 69 -20.99 -5.57 8.59
N GLU A 70 -21.79 -5.46 9.64
CA GLU A 70 -21.79 -6.33 10.82
C GLU A 70 -21.97 -7.84 10.52
N GLU A 71 -21.64 -8.64 11.53
CA GLU A 71 -21.72 -10.10 11.57
C GLU A 71 -23.02 -10.64 10.95
N GLY A 72 -22.86 -11.49 9.93
CA GLY A 72 -23.96 -12.15 9.22
C GLY A 72 -24.40 -11.46 7.93
N SER A 73 -24.00 -10.20 7.70
CA SER A 73 -24.15 -9.58 6.39
C SER A 73 -22.89 -9.78 5.56
N CYS A 74 -22.96 -10.60 4.52
CA CYS A 74 -21.89 -10.69 3.53
C CYS A 74 -21.82 -9.40 2.70
N LYS A 75 -21.80 -8.20 3.29
CA LYS A 75 -21.84 -6.93 2.54
C LYS A 75 -20.67 -6.01 2.86
N THR A 76 -20.09 -5.45 1.81
CA THR A 76 -19.09 -4.37 1.88
C THR A 76 -19.70 -3.07 1.40
N GLU A 77 -19.23 -1.93 1.91
CA GLU A 77 -19.64 -0.61 1.45
C GLU A 77 -18.39 0.22 1.11
N ALA A 78 -18.22 0.52 -0.17
CA ALA A 78 -17.10 1.29 -0.69
C ALA A 78 -17.55 2.73 -0.99
N LYS A 79 -16.93 3.71 -0.31
CA LYS A 79 -17.24 5.13 -0.49
C LYS A 79 -16.06 5.88 -1.06
N THR A 80 -16.29 6.60 -2.16
CA THR A 80 -15.36 7.60 -2.66
C THR A 80 -15.85 8.99 -2.27
N LEU A 81 -15.02 9.70 -1.53
CA LEU A 81 -15.28 11.02 -0.97
C LEU A 81 -14.34 12.03 -1.60
N PHE A 82 -14.89 13.17 -2.01
CA PHE A 82 -14.12 14.29 -2.56
C PHE A 82 -14.29 15.51 -1.67
N TYR A 83 -13.17 16.12 -1.30
CA TYR A 83 -13.13 17.32 -0.49
C TYR A 83 -12.32 18.41 -1.20
N GLU A 84 -12.83 19.63 -1.15
CA GLU A 84 -12.08 20.83 -1.46
C GLU A 84 -11.68 21.51 -0.16
N ILE A 85 -10.39 21.84 -0.05
CA ILE A 85 -9.81 22.50 1.11
C ILE A 85 -9.49 23.95 0.73
N GLY A 86 -10.06 24.88 1.48
CA GLY A 86 -9.91 26.31 1.26
C GLY A 86 -9.59 27.08 2.53
N ASN A 87 -9.23 28.35 2.36
CA ASN A 87 -9.08 29.30 3.47
C ASN A 87 -9.71 30.65 3.09
N PRO A 88 -11.05 30.72 2.89
CA PRO A 88 -11.71 31.85 2.26
C PRO A 88 -11.61 33.17 3.03
N ASN A 89 -11.12 33.16 4.27
CA ASN A 89 -11.01 34.33 5.14
C ASN A 89 -9.62 34.52 5.77
N TYR A 90 -8.58 33.92 5.18
CA TYR A 90 -7.20 33.97 5.72
C TYR A 90 -7.12 33.61 7.21
N LEU A 91 -7.91 32.61 7.63
CA LEU A 91 -7.94 32.09 8.98
C LEU A 91 -6.62 31.39 9.30
N LYS A 92 -6.42 31.14 10.61
CA LYS A 92 -5.27 30.37 11.10
C LYS A 92 -5.31 28.88 10.73
N TYR A 93 -6.44 28.40 10.21
CA TYR A 93 -6.71 27.02 9.86
C TYR A 93 -7.52 26.97 8.55
N ASN A 94 -7.37 25.90 7.81
CA ASN A 94 -8.15 25.63 6.61
C ASN A 94 -9.53 25.09 6.96
N GLN A 95 -10.43 25.13 5.98
CA GLN A 95 -11.78 24.63 6.07
C GLN A 95 -12.03 23.66 4.91
N ILE A 96 -12.88 22.67 5.16
CA ILE A 96 -13.51 21.87 4.10
C ILE A 96 -14.59 22.77 3.46
N THR A 97 -14.27 23.37 2.31
CA THR A 97 -15.17 24.32 1.64
C THR A 97 -16.20 23.63 0.76
N ALA A 98 -15.89 22.42 0.29
CA ALA A 98 -16.84 21.55 -0.39
C ALA A 98 -16.58 20.08 -0.04
N CYS A 99 -17.65 19.29 0.00
CA CYS A 99 -17.60 17.85 0.16
C CYS A 99 -18.64 17.20 -0.77
N LYS A 100 -18.26 16.12 -1.45
CA LYS A 100 -19.13 15.30 -2.30
C LYS A 100 -18.89 13.83 -2.03
N VAL A 101 -19.97 13.06 -1.90
CA VAL A 101 -19.92 11.59 -1.99
C VAL A 101 -20.06 11.24 -3.47
N ILE A 102 -18.97 10.79 -4.09
CA ILE A 102 -18.93 10.51 -5.54
C ILE A 102 -19.58 9.16 -5.85
N SER A 103 -19.34 8.19 -4.99
CA SER A 103 -19.91 6.85 -5.12
C SER A 103 -20.12 6.22 -3.77
N ASN A 104 -21.20 5.45 -3.67
CA ASN A 104 -21.46 4.54 -2.57
C ASN A 104 -21.84 3.18 -3.17
N GLU A 105 -20.86 2.28 -3.30
CA GLU A 105 -21.09 0.95 -3.87
C GLU A 105 -21.24 -0.08 -2.75
N ILE A 106 -22.33 -0.85 -2.78
CA ILE A 106 -22.55 -1.97 -1.87
C ILE A 106 -22.12 -3.27 -2.57
N GLY A 107 -21.09 -3.91 -2.04
CA GLY A 107 -20.57 -5.20 -2.51
C GLY A 107 -20.97 -6.38 -1.62
N ASP A 108 -20.47 -7.57 -1.98
CA ASP A 108 -20.64 -8.81 -1.21
C ASP A 108 -19.27 -9.26 -0.62
N ILE A 109 -19.21 -9.94 0.52
CA ILE A 109 -17.95 -10.50 1.07
C ILE A 109 -17.29 -11.50 0.10
N ASP A 110 -18.08 -12.24 -0.68
CA ASP A 110 -17.55 -13.19 -1.68
C ASP A 110 -16.97 -12.47 -2.93
N ARG A 111 -17.27 -11.17 -3.07
CA ARG A 111 -16.71 -10.26 -4.08
C ARG A 111 -16.48 -8.90 -3.43
N PRO A 112 -15.52 -8.81 -2.48
CA PRO A 112 -15.43 -7.68 -1.56
C PRO A 112 -15.20 -6.35 -2.29
N ASN A 113 -14.70 -6.41 -3.52
CA ASN A 113 -14.77 -5.35 -4.53
C ASN A 113 -15.68 -5.73 -5.72
N PRO A 114 -16.93 -5.22 -5.80
CA PRO A 114 -17.60 -5.05 -7.09
C PRO A 114 -16.93 -3.98 -7.99
N GLY A 115 -15.81 -3.39 -7.54
CA GLY A 115 -14.96 -2.49 -8.31
C GLY A 115 -15.08 -1.07 -7.81
N ASN A 116 -14.50 -0.84 -6.64
CA ASN A 116 -14.51 0.46 -6.00
C ASN A 116 -14.04 1.55 -6.99
N PRO A 117 -14.80 2.63 -7.18
CA PRO A 117 -14.64 3.51 -8.33
C PRO A 117 -13.25 4.10 -8.53
N VAL A 118 -12.59 4.61 -7.50
CA VAL A 118 -11.26 5.23 -7.66
C VAL A 118 -10.14 4.25 -8.04
N GLN A 119 -10.39 2.95 -7.92
CA GLN A 119 -9.48 1.92 -8.39
C GLN A 119 -9.59 1.73 -9.90
N LYS A 120 -10.71 2.13 -10.51
CA LYS A 120 -10.87 2.10 -11.97
C LYS A 120 -10.22 3.36 -12.54
N PRO A 121 -9.21 3.22 -13.43
CA PRO A 121 -8.52 4.37 -14.04
C PRO A 121 -9.52 5.38 -14.63
N GLU A 122 -10.55 4.88 -15.30
CA GLU A 122 -11.60 5.68 -15.93
C GLU A 122 -12.37 6.58 -14.96
N ILE A 123 -12.65 6.09 -13.76
CA ILE A 123 -13.42 6.87 -12.78
C ILE A 123 -12.51 7.83 -12.05
N LEU A 124 -11.29 7.44 -11.66
CA LEU A 124 -10.32 8.39 -11.11
C LEU A 124 -10.07 9.54 -12.09
N LYS A 125 -9.84 9.21 -13.36
CA LYS A 125 -9.74 10.20 -14.45
C LYS A 125 -10.94 11.12 -14.51
N LYS A 126 -12.16 10.57 -14.46
CA LYS A 126 -13.40 11.35 -14.47
C LYS A 126 -13.46 12.31 -13.27
N ILE A 127 -13.18 11.84 -12.06
CA ILE A 127 -13.16 12.66 -10.83
C ILE A 127 -12.19 13.84 -11.01
N LEU A 128 -10.98 13.55 -11.49
CA LEU A 128 -9.95 14.55 -11.72
C LEU A 128 -10.36 15.59 -12.77
N LYS A 129 -10.93 15.15 -13.90
CA LYS A 129 -11.42 16.05 -14.98
C LYS A 129 -12.62 16.89 -14.55
N ASP A 130 -13.59 16.28 -13.87
CA ASP A 130 -14.86 16.91 -13.51
C ASP A 130 -14.72 17.88 -12.33
N HIS A 131 -13.72 17.69 -11.45
CA HIS A 131 -13.60 18.45 -10.21
C HIS A 131 -12.28 19.20 -10.05
N ILE A 132 -11.24 18.85 -10.79
CA ILE A 132 -9.91 19.46 -10.65
C ILE A 132 -9.36 19.89 -12.01
N GLN A 133 -9.89 20.99 -12.54
CA GLN A 133 -9.32 21.60 -13.76
C GLN A 133 -7.99 22.28 -13.45
N VAL A 134 -6.92 21.83 -14.11
CA VAL A 134 -5.56 22.37 -13.94
C VAL A 134 -5.31 23.45 -14.97
N GLN A 135 -5.00 24.67 -14.52
CA GLN A 135 -4.70 25.80 -15.40
C GLN A 135 -3.26 25.74 -15.95
N ARG A 136 -2.97 26.49 -17.00
CA ARG A 136 -1.67 26.45 -17.69
C ARG A 136 -0.51 26.84 -16.77
N GLU A 137 -0.73 27.84 -15.93
CA GLU A 137 0.20 28.43 -14.97
C GLU A 137 0.33 27.64 -13.67
N GLU A 138 -0.51 26.63 -13.45
CA GLU A 138 -0.45 25.82 -12.24
C GLU A 138 0.58 24.67 -12.39
N GLU A 139 1.16 24.21 -11.28
CA GLU A 139 1.91 22.95 -11.21
C GLU A 139 1.18 21.96 -10.31
N VAL A 140 1.28 20.66 -10.62
CA VAL A 140 0.55 19.63 -9.87
C VAL A 140 1.46 18.95 -8.85
N PHE A 141 1.07 18.97 -7.58
CA PHE A 141 1.65 18.18 -6.52
C PHE A 141 0.67 17.07 -6.12
N PHE A 142 0.91 15.86 -6.60
CA PHE A 142 0.03 14.71 -6.38
C PHE A 142 0.60 13.82 -5.29
N ILE A 143 -0.24 13.40 -4.35
CA ILE A 143 0.16 12.61 -3.18
C ILE A 143 -0.68 11.35 -3.15
N THR A 144 -0.06 10.18 -3.08
CA THR A 144 -0.76 8.90 -2.90
C THR A 144 -0.47 8.36 -1.49
N TRP A 145 -1.47 7.74 -0.86
CA TRP A 145 -1.35 7.15 0.46
C TRP A 145 -2.13 5.83 0.53
N ASP A 146 -1.42 4.72 0.79
CA ASP A 146 -1.92 3.38 1.16
C ASP A 146 -0.75 2.35 1.16
N HIS A 147 -1.06 1.06 1.29
CA HIS A 147 -0.23 -0.06 0.86
C HIS A 147 -0.12 -0.16 -0.68
N GLY A 148 1.08 -0.02 -1.23
CA GLY A 148 1.38 -0.30 -2.64
C GLY A 148 2.36 -1.45 -2.85
N SER A 149 2.76 -1.61 -4.11
CA SER A 149 3.73 -2.59 -4.60
C SER A 149 4.69 -1.99 -5.61
N ALA A 150 5.64 -2.80 -6.09
CA ALA A 150 6.48 -2.38 -7.19
C ALA A 150 5.71 -2.06 -8.49
N PHE A 151 4.50 -2.61 -8.67
CA PHE A 151 3.74 -2.56 -9.92
C PHE A 151 2.47 -1.69 -9.86
N GLY A 152 2.03 -1.31 -8.66
CA GLY A 152 0.77 -0.58 -8.47
C GLY A 152 0.67 0.11 -7.11
N ILE A 153 -0.22 1.09 -7.03
CA ILE A 153 -0.31 1.98 -5.87
C ILE A 153 -1.27 1.48 -4.79
N PHE A 154 -2.19 0.57 -5.12
CA PHE A 154 -3.17 0.01 -4.18
C PHE A 154 -3.21 -1.51 -4.27
N ARG A 155 -3.45 -2.17 -3.14
CA ARG A 155 -3.55 -3.63 -3.03
C ARG A 155 -4.91 -4.06 -2.49
N GLU A 156 -5.54 -5.01 -3.16
CA GLU A 156 -6.67 -5.76 -2.66
C GLU A 156 -6.18 -7.11 -2.17
N VAL A 157 -6.58 -7.51 -0.98
CA VAL A 157 -6.20 -8.79 -0.39
C VAL A 157 -7.39 -9.75 -0.50
N ASP A 158 -7.35 -10.72 -1.41
CA ASP A 158 -8.41 -11.73 -1.60
C ASP A 158 -8.27 -12.85 -0.57
N HIS A 159 -9.05 -12.76 0.51
CA HIS A 159 -9.06 -13.79 1.54
C HIS A 159 -10.03 -14.89 1.15
N GLY A 160 -9.48 -16.03 0.73
CA GLY A 160 -10.17 -17.31 0.75
C GLY A 160 -11.00 -17.45 2.04
N VAL A 161 -12.28 -17.74 1.83
CA VAL A 161 -13.39 -17.69 2.77
C VAL A 161 -13.12 -18.48 4.07
N VAL A 162 -12.49 -17.88 5.09
CA VAL A 162 -12.72 -18.20 6.52
C VAL A 162 -12.21 -17.03 7.40
N MET A 163 -13.03 -16.04 7.76
CA MET A 163 -12.67 -15.05 8.78
C MET A 163 -13.83 -14.80 9.75
N ALA A 164 -13.83 -15.54 10.87
CA ALA A 164 -14.75 -15.40 12.00
C ALA A 164 -14.35 -14.28 13.00
N GLU A 165 -13.66 -13.22 12.56
CA GLU A 165 -13.30 -12.10 13.44
C GLU A 165 -13.74 -10.77 12.82
N LEU A 166 -14.64 -10.09 13.51
CA LEU A 166 -15.24 -8.80 13.18
C LEU A 166 -14.20 -7.77 12.74
N ARG A 167 -14.33 -7.31 11.49
CA ARG A 167 -13.65 -6.11 11.00
C ARG A 167 -14.33 -4.89 11.61
N LYS A 168 -13.55 -3.95 12.13
CA LYS A 168 -14.09 -2.72 12.71
C LYS A 168 -14.19 -1.64 11.63
N PRO A 169 -15.37 -1.03 11.44
CA PRO A 169 -15.54 0.10 10.56
C PRO A 169 -14.54 1.24 10.80
N ILE A 170 -14.29 2.05 9.76
CA ILE A 170 -13.48 3.27 9.91
C ILE A 170 -14.07 4.20 10.97
N HIS A 171 -15.41 4.24 11.06
CA HIS A 171 -16.13 5.13 11.96
C HIS A 171 -16.13 4.70 13.43
N HIS A 172 -15.68 3.48 13.73
CA HIS A 172 -15.52 3.00 15.10
C HIS A 172 -14.41 3.77 15.83
N ASN A 173 -14.69 4.26 17.04
CA ASN A 173 -13.78 5.05 17.90
C ASN A 173 -13.21 6.34 17.26
N LEU A 174 -13.96 7.01 16.37
CA LEU A 174 -13.49 8.24 15.73
C LEU A 174 -13.28 9.41 16.70
N GLU A 175 -13.86 9.38 17.90
CA GLU A 175 -13.64 10.38 18.95
C GLU A 175 -12.16 10.50 19.37
N ARG A 176 -11.37 9.43 19.17
CA ARG A 176 -9.90 9.43 19.39
C ARG A 176 -9.13 10.11 18.26
N TYR A 177 -9.77 10.36 17.12
CA TYR A 177 -9.19 10.82 15.87
C TYR A 177 -9.95 12.05 15.33
N PRO A 178 -9.94 13.19 16.04
CA PRO A 178 -10.84 14.31 15.80
C PRO A 178 -10.76 14.90 14.38
N TYR A 179 -9.59 14.90 13.75
CA TYR A 179 -9.45 15.44 12.39
C TYR A 179 -9.94 14.45 11.34
N LEU A 180 -9.75 13.15 11.55
CA LEU A 180 -10.40 12.12 10.72
C LEU A 180 -11.93 12.17 10.88
N ALA A 181 -12.41 12.35 12.12
CA ALA A 181 -13.82 12.52 12.42
C ALA A 181 -14.41 13.75 11.72
N GLU A 182 -13.69 14.87 11.64
CA GLU A 182 -14.15 16.08 10.95
C GLU A 182 -14.39 15.83 9.44
N PHE A 183 -13.46 15.15 8.76
CA PHE A 183 -13.64 14.76 7.35
C PHE A 183 -14.83 13.79 7.19
N TRP A 184 -14.95 12.82 8.10
CA TRP A 184 -16.03 11.83 8.05
C TRP A 184 -17.40 12.48 8.27
N ASN A 185 -17.56 13.28 9.33
CA ASN A 185 -18.80 13.97 9.65
C ASN A 185 -19.26 14.89 8.52
N LYS A 186 -18.32 15.57 7.84
CA LYS A 186 -18.64 16.39 6.65
C LYS A 186 -19.17 15.57 5.48
N ALA A 187 -18.72 14.33 5.31
CA ALA A 187 -19.30 13.43 4.33
C ALA A 187 -20.71 12.95 4.75
N LEU A 188 -20.90 12.63 6.03
CA LEU A 188 -22.22 12.24 6.57
C LEU A 188 -23.28 13.32 6.37
N GLU A 189 -22.93 14.61 6.56
CA GLU A 189 -23.84 15.75 6.29
C GLU A 189 -24.35 15.81 4.85
N LYS A 190 -23.68 15.15 3.90
CA LYS A 190 -24.02 15.15 2.47
C LYS A 190 -24.67 13.86 2.00
N ASP A 191 -24.62 12.81 2.80
CA ASP A 191 -25.16 11.50 2.48
C ASP A 191 -26.51 11.33 3.21
N PHE A 192 -27.61 11.77 2.58
CA PHE A 192 -28.94 11.70 3.19
C PHE A 192 -29.34 10.25 3.57
N GLU A 193 -28.81 9.24 2.87
CA GLU A 193 -29.06 7.82 3.15
C GLU A 193 -28.39 7.34 4.47
N LEU A 194 -27.34 8.02 4.95
CA LEU A 194 -26.68 7.66 6.21
C LEU A 194 -27.39 8.17 7.45
N THR A 195 -28.20 9.22 7.34
CA THR A 195 -28.97 9.75 8.48
C THR A 195 -29.93 8.70 9.03
N GLU A 196 -30.48 7.81 8.18
CA GLU A 196 -31.34 6.71 8.60
C GLU A 196 -30.57 5.57 9.32
N LEU A 197 -29.28 5.38 9.04
CA LEU A 197 -28.45 4.32 9.65
C LEU A 197 -27.95 4.67 11.05
N VAL A 198 -27.68 5.95 11.33
CA VAL A 198 -27.22 6.39 12.66
C VAL A 198 -28.32 6.30 13.70
N ASP A 199 -29.58 6.52 13.32
CA ASP A 199 -30.72 6.38 14.23
C ASP A 199 -31.11 4.92 14.52
N GLN A 200 -30.80 3.98 13.62
CA GLN A 200 -31.13 2.55 13.80
C GLN A 200 -30.18 1.80 14.74
N ASN A 201 -28.97 2.31 14.98
CA ASN A 201 -27.96 1.66 15.83
C ASN A 201 -28.14 1.95 17.34
N ASN A 202 -29.16 2.72 17.74
CA ASN A 202 -29.52 2.93 19.15
C ASN A 202 -30.57 1.94 19.69
N HIS A 203 -30.98 0.94 18.90
CA HIS A 203 -31.79 -0.18 19.38
C HIS A 203 -30.90 -1.42 19.58
N LYS A 204 -30.72 -1.85 20.84
CA LYS A 204 -30.06 -3.12 21.20
C LYS A 204 -30.76 -4.26 20.45
N LYS A 205 -30.17 -4.74 19.34
CA LYS A 205 -30.65 -5.93 18.64
C LYS A 205 -30.17 -7.17 19.37
N ILE A 206 -31.12 -8.05 19.72
CA ILE A 206 -30.83 -9.41 20.18
C ILE A 206 -30.31 -10.17 18.96
N PRO A 207 -29.21 -10.94 19.05
CA PRO A 207 -28.69 -11.70 17.91
C PRO A 207 -29.72 -12.74 17.43
N ASP A 208 -30.05 -12.69 16.14
CA ASP A 208 -31.05 -13.57 15.49
C ASP A 208 -30.58 -15.02 15.37
N VAL A 209 -29.28 -15.26 15.61
CA VAL A 209 -28.61 -16.55 15.49
C VAL A 209 -27.69 -16.76 16.68
N ILE A 210 -27.84 -17.89 17.37
CA ILE A 210 -26.96 -18.29 18.48
C ILE A 210 -26.27 -19.59 18.10
N GLN A 211 -24.94 -19.64 18.25
CA GLN A 211 -24.16 -20.86 18.07
C GLN A 211 -23.95 -21.55 19.42
N ILE A 212 -24.33 -22.83 19.51
CA ILE A 212 -24.08 -23.67 20.68
C ILE A 212 -23.37 -24.94 20.20
N GLY A 213 -22.07 -25.06 20.53
CA GLY A 213 -21.19 -26.08 19.94
C GLY A 213 -21.02 -25.88 18.42
N HIS A 214 -21.23 -26.94 17.63
CA HIS A 214 -21.16 -26.90 16.16
C HIS A 214 -22.52 -26.57 15.50
N ASN A 215 -23.57 -26.34 16.28
CA ASN A 215 -24.91 -26.10 15.74
C ASN A 215 -25.26 -24.61 15.80
N LEU A 216 -25.81 -24.09 14.70
CA LEU A 216 -26.34 -22.74 14.58
C LEU A 216 -27.87 -22.77 14.70
N PHE A 217 -28.39 -21.98 15.63
CA PHE A 217 -29.82 -21.89 15.89
C PHE A 217 -30.35 -20.52 15.48
N ARG A 218 -31.42 -20.46 14.68
CA ARG A 218 -32.17 -19.21 14.47
C ARG A 218 -33.20 -19.05 15.57
N LEU A 219 -33.27 -17.86 16.14
CA LEU A 219 -34.42 -17.47 16.94
C LEU A 219 -35.52 -16.98 15.97
N GLU A 220 -36.58 -17.76 15.81
CA GLU A 220 -37.77 -17.32 15.07
C GLU A 220 -38.85 -16.88 16.08
N ASN A 221 -39.50 -15.75 15.80
CA ASN A 221 -40.62 -15.17 16.58
C ASN A 221 -40.29 -14.82 18.04
N ILE A 222 -39.29 -13.94 18.26
CA ILE A 222 -39.15 -13.29 19.57
C ILE A 222 -40.22 -12.20 19.68
N SER A 223 -41.39 -12.54 20.21
CA SER A 223 -42.30 -11.52 20.74
C SER A 223 -41.88 -11.19 22.17
N ILE A 224 -41.25 -10.04 22.37
CA ILE A 224 -41.11 -9.47 23.71
C ILE A 224 -42.50 -8.92 24.05
N GLU A 225 -43.30 -9.69 24.78
CA GLU A 225 -44.49 -9.10 25.39
C GLU A 225 -44.02 -8.08 26.43
N GLN A 226 -44.09 -6.79 26.07
CA GLN A 226 -43.94 -5.70 27.03
C GLN A 226 -45.19 -5.66 27.91
N GLY A 227 -45.27 -6.58 28.85
CA GLY A 227 -46.27 -6.62 29.90
C GLY A 227 -45.66 -7.28 31.13
N PHE A 228 -45.63 -6.54 32.24
CA PHE A 228 -45.08 -6.89 33.56
C PHE A 228 -43.58 -6.71 33.77
N LEU A 229 -43.19 -5.43 33.84
CA LEU A 229 -42.22 -4.98 34.85
C LEU A 229 -42.81 -5.29 36.24
N GLU A 230 -42.38 -6.40 36.83
CA GLU A 230 -41.90 -6.49 38.22
C GLU A 230 -41.57 -7.95 38.57
N LYS A 231 -40.25 -8.22 38.61
CA LYS A 231 -39.57 -9.43 39.11
C LYS A 231 -39.69 -10.68 38.22
N SER A 232 -38.56 -10.99 37.58
CA SER A 232 -38.23 -12.15 36.74
C SER A 232 -38.85 -12.18 35.34
N ASN A 233 -38.11 -11.65 34.36
CA ASN A 233 -38.41 -11.81 32.94
C ASN A 233 -38.10 -13.26 32.52
N LEU A 234 -39.12 -14.10 32.55
CA LEU A 234 -39.07 -15.44 31.96
C LEU A 234 -39.38 -15.31 30.46
N ILE A 235 -38.42 -15.61 29.59
CA ILE A 235 -38.73 -15.79 28.16
C ILE A 235 -39.48 -17.12 28.05
N THR A 236 -40.81 -17.05 27.95
CA THR A 236 -41.66 -18.23 27.73
C THR A 236 -41.55 -18.71 26.28
N GLN A 237 -40.82 -19.81 26.11
CA GLN A 237 -40.83 -20.74 24.97
C GLN A 237 -40.74 -20.10 23.56
N THR A 238 -39.51 -19.83 23.14
CA THR A 238 -39.20 -19.65 21.72
C THR A 238 -39.04 -21.02 21.05
N LYS A 239 -39.70 -21.26 19.93
CA LYS A 239 -39.44 -22.45 19.10
C LYS A 239 -38.12 -22.21 18.35
N LEU A 240 -37.08 -22.93 18.75
CA LEU A 240 -35.80 -22.93 18.04
C LEU A 240 -35.92 -23.77 16.77
N LYS A 241 -35.57 -23.17 15.63
CA LYS A 241 -35.45 -23.90 14.36
C LYS A 241 -33.98 -24.07 14.05
N VAL A 242 -33.56 -25.33 13.93
CA VAL A 242 -32.18 -25.69 13.59
C VAL A 242 -31.96 -25.36 12.12
N ILE A 243 -30.97 -24.50 11.82
CA ILE A 243 -30.65 -24.10 10.44
C ILE A 243 -29.59 -25.03 9.83
N HIS A 244 -28.72 -25.60 10.67
CA HIS A 244 -27.70 -26.55 10.25
C HIS A 244 -27.49 -27.59 11.35
N LYS A 245 -27.48 -28.88 10.98
CA LYS A 245 -27.51 -30.01 11.92
C LYS A 245 -26.50 -31.06 11.46
N ASP A 246 -25.38 -31.16 12.16
CA ASP A 246 -24.35 -32.17 11.84
C ASP A 246 -24.45 -33.44 12.70
N SER A 247 -25.38 -33.48 13.67
CA SER A 247 -25.69 -34.71 14.41
C SER A 247 -27.05 -34.66 15.12
N VAL A 248 -27.55 -35.84 15.51
CA VAL A 248 -28.90 -36.10 16.06
C VAL A 248 -29.10 -35.43 17.44
N PHE A 249 -29.44 -34.14 17.43
CA PHE A 249 -30.00 -33.46 18.60
C PHE A 249 -31.53 -33.63 18.60
N ASN A 250 -32.07 -34.41 19.54
CA ASN A 250 -33.51 -34.53 19.78
C ASN A 250 -33.83 -34.10 21.22
N GLY A 251 -34.54 -32.98 21.38
CA GLY A 251 -35.47 -32.83 22.51
C GLY A 251 -35.07 -31.99 23.73
N ASN A 252 -33.99 -31.21 23.73
CA ASN A 252 -33.68 -30.35 24.90
C ASN A 252 -34.35 -28.98 24.78
N LYS A 253 -34.99 -28.52 25.87
CA LYS A 253 -35.49 -27.15 26.03
C LYS A 253 -34.33 -26.28 26.54
N PHE A 254 -34.17 -25.09 25.96
CA PHE A 254 -33.21 -24.10 26.39
C PHE A 254 -33.95 -22.97 27.10
N ARG A 255 -33.33 -22.38 28.13
CA ARG A 255 -33.78 -21.13 28.74
C ARG A 255 -32.69 -20.07 28.56
N LEU A 256 -33.02 -19.00 27.85
CA LEU A 256 -32.22 -17.78 27.79
C LEU A 256 -32.62 -16.87 28.95
N VAL A 257 -31.64 -16.45 29.74
CA VAL A 257 -31.82 -15.50 30.83
C VAL A 257 -30.93 -14.30 30.56
N TYR A 258 -31.51 -13.11 30.45
CA TYR A 258 -30.74 -11.87 30.30
C TYR A 258 -30.30 -11.38 31.67
N ASN A 259 -29.00 -11.12 31.84
CA ASN A 259 -28.43 -10.55 33.05
C ASN A 259 -28.21 -9.04 32.84
N GLU A 260 -29.04 -8.22 33.48
CA GLU A 260 -28.98 -6.76 33.35
C GLU A 260 -27.67 -6.15 33.90
N SER A 261 -27.02 -6.80 34.87
CA SER A 261 -25.83 -6.23 35.52
C SER A 261 -24.55 -6.39 34.70
N SER A 262 -24.47 -7.44 33.87
CA SER A 262 -23.35 -7.67 32.94
C SER A 262 -23.70 -7.31 31.48
N GLU A 263 -24.97 -7.03 31.20
CA GLU A 263 -25.52 -6.92 29.85
C GLU A 263 -25.34 -8.18 28.97
N GLU A 264 -25.20 -9.35 29.58
CA GLU A 264 -24.97 -10.62 28.89
C GLU A 264 -26.21 -11.53 28.90
N PHE A 265 -26.31 -12.44 27.93
CA PHE A 265 -27.32 -13.51 27.92
C PHE A 265 -26.69 -14.81 28.42
N GLU A 266 -27.26 -15.41 29.46
CA GLU A 266 -26.92 -16.76 29.90
C GLU A 266 -27.87 -17.79 29.26
N VAL A 267 -27.31 -18.86 28.70
CA VAL A 267 -28.06 -19.98 28.14
C VAL A 267 -27.98 -21.15 29.11
N HIS A 268 -29.10 -21.49 29.75
CA HIS A 268 -29.20 -22.69 30.57
C HIS A 268 -29.72 -23.87 29.73
N ILE A 269 -28.96 -24.95 29.76
CA ILE A 269 -29.34 -26.25 29.19
C ILE A 269 -29.84 -27.12 30.33
N ASP A 270 -31.13 -27.47 30.31
CA ASP A 270 -31.68 -28.38 31.31
C ASP A 270 -31.21 -29.82 30.99
N ASN A 271 -30.36 -30.32 31.89
CA ASN A 271 -29.71 -31.64 32.04
C ASN A 271 -28.30 -31.87 31.43
N PRO A 272 -27.30 -32.25 32.25
CA PRO A 272 -25.94 -32.54 31.81
C PRO A 272 -25.75 -34.04 31.61
N LEU A 273 -25.43 -34.50 30.40
CA LEU A 273 -24.74 -35.78 30.24
C LEU A 273 -23.84 -35.76 29.00
N ASP A 274 -22.63 -36.23 29.27
CA ASP A 274 -21.53 -36.60 28.38
C ASP A 274 -20.67 -35.48 27.78
N SER A 275 -19.53 -35.29 28.45
CA SER A 275 -18.34 -34.61 27.95
C SER A 275 -17.82 -35.25 26.66
N LEU A 276 -17.93 -34.55 25.56
CA LEU A 276 -17.25 -34.87 24.30
C LEU A 276 -16.10 -33.89 24.07
N THR A 277 -14.88 -34.34 24.35
CA THR A 277 -13.65 -33.73 23.85
C THR A 277 -13.54 -33.97 22.34
N PHE A 278 -13.54 -32.90 21.54
CA PHE A 278 -13.20 -32.94 20.12
C PHE A 278 -11.80 -32.39 19.89
N SER A 279 -10.93 -33.21 19.30
CA SER A 279 -9.63 -32.79 18.78
C SER A 279 -9.81 -32.16 17.39
N ASN A 280 -9.72 -30.83 17.31
CA ASN A 280 -9.70 -30.10 16.04
C ASN A 280 -8.26 -29.95 15.56
N ASN A 281 -7.83 -30.82 14.63
CA ASN A 281 -6.66 -30.59 13.77
C ASN A 281 -7.11 -30.75 12.31
N VAL A 282 -7.88 -29.78 11.82
CA VAL A 282 -7.94 -29.49 10.38
C VAL A 282 -7.11 -28.24 10.19
N ILE A 283 -5.83 -28.44 9.87
CA ILE A 283 -5.00 -27.39 9.30
C ILE A 283 -5.53 -27.24 7.87
N ALA A 284 -6.49 -26.33 7.66
CA ALA A 284 -6.79 -25.87 6.32
C ALA A 284 -5.48 -25.27 5.78
N GLU A 285 -4.92 -25.87 4.74
CA GLU A 285 -3.88 -25.23 3.94
C GLU A 285 -4.45 -23.88 3.51
N LEU A 286 -3.97 -22.81 4.14
CA LEU A 286 -4.28 -21.44 3.77
C LEU A 286 -3.73 -21.27 2.35
N THR A 287 -4.59 -21.46 1.35
CA THR A 287 -4.27 -21.11 -0.03
C THR A 287 -3.88 -19.64 -0.06
N ASP A 288 -2.70 -19.34 -0.60
CA ASP A 288 -2.13 -18.00 -0.68
C ASP A 288 -3.20 -17.01 -1.13
N VAL A 289 -3.43 -16.02 -0.29
CA VAL A 289 -4.40 -14.94 -0.46
C VAL A 289 -4.03 -14.15 -1.72
N ASP A 290 -4.90 -14.15 -2.74
CA ASP A 290 -4.62 -13.53 -4.03
C ASP A 290 -4.65 -12.00 -3.88
N VAL A 291 -3.47 -11.38 -3.81
CA VAL A 291 -3.38 -9.92 -3.66
C VAL A 291 -3.42 -9.23 -5.02
N ARG A 292 -4.51 -8.55 -5.37
CA ARG A 292 -4.70 -7.84 -6.64
C ARG A 292 -4.21 -6.40 -6.55
N GLU A 293 -3.34 -5.98 -7.47
CA GLU A 293 -3.03 -4.55 -7.61
C GLU A 293 -4.23 -3.85 -8.25
N ILE A 294 -4.68 -2.76 -7.65
CA ILE A 294 -5.96 -2.13 -8.01
C ILE A 294 -5.81 -0.82 -8.77
N LEU A 295 -4.58 -0.35 -8.99
CA LEU A 295 -4.24 0.69 -9.98
C LEU A 295 -2.75 0.59 -10.30
N SER A 296 -2.41 0.12 -11.51
CA SER A 296 -1.02 -0.07 -11.94
C SER A 296 -0.31 1.27 -12.19
N ASN A 297 1.02 1.25 -12.26
CA ASN A 297 1.80 2.45 -12.59
C ASN A 297 1.49 2.97 -14.01
N ASP A 298 1.27 2.09 -14.98
CA ASP A 298 0.92 2.45 -16.36
C ASP A 298 -0.51 3.01 -16.47
N GLU A 299 -1.44 2.45 -15.70
CA GLU A 299 -2.80 2.97 -15.60
C GLU A 299 -2.82 4.36 -14.96
N LEU A 300 -2.04 4.57 -13.89
CA LEU A 300 -1.88 5.88 -13.26
C LEU A 300 -1.26 6.90 -14.22
N ALA A 301 -0.23 6.50 -14.99
CA ALA A 301 0.36 7.35 -16.03
C ALA A 301 -0.69 7.78 -17.06
N THR A 302 -1.52 6.84 -17.52
CA THR A 302 -2.60 7.10 -18.47
C THR A 302 -3.61 8.11 -17.89
N VAL A 303 -4.03 7.91 -16.63
CA VAL A 303 -4.91 8.85 -15.92
C VAL A 303 -4.32 10.25 -15.89
N PHE A 304 -3.03 10.40 -15.56
CA PHE A 304 -2.37 11.69 -15.56
C PHE A 304 -2.34 12.31 -16.94
N LYS A 305 -1.86 11.59 -17.96
CA LYS A 305 -1.77 12.06 -19.35
C LYS A 305 -3.11 12.59 -19.85
N GLU A 306 -4.19 11.87 -19.57
CA GLU A 306 -5.53 12.27 -19.98
C GLU A 306 -6.11 13.41 -19.14
N TRP A 307 -5.78 13.50 -17.85
CA TRP A 307 -6.29 14.55 -16.95
C TRP A 307 -5.65 15.90 -17.22
N ILE A 308 -4.31 15.98 -17.25
CA ILE A 308 -3.58 17.26 -17.35
C ILE A 308 -3.19 17.61 -18.79
N GLY A 309 -3.34 16.67 -19.72
CA GLY A 309 -2.96 16.79 -21.13
C GLY A 309 -1.54 16.28 -21.42
N ALA A 310 -1.30 15.89 -22.67
CA ALA A 310 -0.04 15.29 -23.11
C ALA A 310 1.19 16.22 -22.99
N ASP A 311 0.97 17.54 -23.03
CA ASP A 311 2.05 18.54 -22.96
C ASP A 311 2.45 18.90 -21.53
N LYS A 312 1.75 18.37 -20.52
CA LYS A 312 1.96 18.69 -19.11
C LYS A 312 2.25 17.44 -18.31
N LYS A 313 3.03 17.61 -17.26
CA LYS A 313 3.42 16.54 -16.32
C LYS A 313 2.98 16.91 -14.92
N VAL A 314 2.72 15.89 -14.10
CA VAL A 314 2.65 16.04 -12.65
C VAL A 314 4.02 16.49 -12.19
N ALA A 315 4.10 17.69 -11.62
CA ALA A 315 5.37 18.29 -11.26
C ALA A 315 6.08 17.50 -10.16
N VAL A 316 5.33 17.10 -9.12
CA VAL A 316 5.83 16.20 -8.07
C VAL A 316 4.77 15.15 -7.75
N LEU A 317 5.13 13.87 -7.83
CA LEU A 317 4.35 12.75 -7.31
C LEU A 317 5.03 12.25 -6.01
N LEU A 318 4.33 12.36 -4.88
CA LEU A 318 4.78 11.88 -3.57
C LEU A 318 4.00 10.65 -3.16
N MET A 319 4.67 9.51 -3.11
CA MET A 319 4.05 8.22 -2.82
C MET A 319 4.36 7.79 -1.39
N MET A 320 3.32 7.71 -0.55
CA MET A 320 3.35 7.06 0.75
C MET A 320 2.88 5.60 0.61
N ASN A 321 3.36 4.94 -0.43
CA ASN A 321 3.10 3.54 -0.73
C ASN A 321 4.44 2.80 -0.69
N CYS A 322 4.49 1.64 -0.04
CA CYS A 322 5.70 0.82 -0.01
C CYS A 322 6.14 0.42 -1.43
N TRP A 323 7.43 0.19 -1.62
CA TRP A 323 8.00 -0.41 -2.84
C TRP A 323 7.95 0.44 -4.12
N MET A 324 7.59 1.72 -4.06
CA MET A 324 7.34 2.54 -5.26
C MET A 324 8.60 3.17 -5.91
N MET A 325 9.77 3.18 -5.25
CA MET A 325 11.00 3.65 -5.88
C MET A 325 11.75 2.47 -6.50
N ASN A 326 11.38 2.13 -7.73
CA ASN A 326 11.97 1.06 -8.51
C ASN A 326 11.92 1.40 -10.02
N LEU A 327 12.60 0.62 -10.86
CA LEU A 327 12.67 0.87 -12.31
C LEU A 327 11.32 0.76 -13.01
N HIS A 328 10.43 -0.13 -12.57
CA HIS A 328 9.09 -0.29 -13.15
C HIS A 328 8.29 1.00 -12.98
N THR A 329 8.18 1.49 -11.74
CA THR A 329 7.48 2.75 -11.43
C THR A 329 8.11 3.94 -12.12
N MET A 330 9.45 4.04 -12.11
CA MET A 330 10.15 5.13 -12.78
C MET A 330 9.90 5.14 -14.29
N TYR A 331 9.94 3.98 -14.96
CA TYR A 331 9.69 3.87 -16.39
C TYR A 331 8.23 4.16 -16.73
N SER A 332 7.25 3.52 -16.09
CA SER A 332 5.83 3.76 -16.35
C SER A 332 5.44 5.25 -16.23
N LEU A 333 6.03 5.96 -15.27
CA LEU A 333 5.67 7.35 -14.97
C LEU A 333 6.54 8.40 -15.66
N HIS A 334 7.63 8.03 -16.34
CA HIS A 334 8.59 9.02 -16.86
C HIS A 334 7.96 9.98 -17.88
N GLU A 335 6.95 9.60 -18.65
CA GLU A 335 6.31 10.54 -19.58
C GLU A 335 5.35 11.52 -18.89
N THR A 336 4.88 11.22 -17.69
CA THR A 336 3.74 11.92 -17.06
C THR A 336 4.08 12.58 -15.73
N VAL A 337 5.22 12.23 -15.14
CA VAL A 337 5.71 12.76 -13.87
C VAL A 337 7.08 13.38 -14.06
N LYS A 338 7.28 14.58 -13.52
CA LYS A 338 8.58 15.24 -13.52
C LYS A 338 9.47 14.74 -12.37
N CYS A 339 9.05 14.96 -11.13
CA CYS A 339 9.76 14.47 -9.97
C CYS A 339 8.95 13.39 -9.24
N LEU A 340 9.58 12.25 -8.96
CA LEU A 340 9.01 11.17 -8.17
C LEU A 340 9.68 11.13 -6.79
N VAL A 341 8.85 11.09 -5.73
CA VAL A 341 9.30 10.89 -4.36
C VAL A 341 8.64 9.65 -3.80
N ALA A 342 9.43 8.62 -3.49
CA ALA A 342 8.90 7.32 -3.12
C ALA A 342 9.90 6.53 -2.25
N PRO A 343 9.42 5.59 -1.42
CA PRO A 343 10.29 4.64 -0.74
C PRO A 343 10.70 3.51 -1.69
N GLN A 344 11.96 3.11 -1.65
CA GLN A 344 12.41 1.86 -2.31
C GLN A 344 11.95 0.63 -1.51
N GLY A 345 11.82 0.81 -0.20
CA GLY A 345 11.44 -0.21 0.78
C GLY A 345 10.02 -0.08 1.31
N ASN A 346 9.83 -0.62 2.51
CA ASN A 346 8.69 -0.28 3.35
C ASN A 346 8.74 1.21 3.75
N ILE A 347 7.56 1.79 3.94
CA ILE A 347 7.35 3.07 4.62
C ILE A 347 6.20 2.88 5.61
N GLY A 348 6.21 3.59 6.72
CA GLY A 348 5.14 3.48 7.73
C GLY A 348 5.10 4.71 8.63
N THR A 349 4.66 4.54 9.87
CA THR A 349 4.48 5.66 10.81
C THR A 349 5.83 6.24 11.27
N PRO A 350 6.07 7.57 11.13
CA PRO A 350 5.12 8.66 10.91
C PRO A 350 4.93 9.14 9.46
N GLY A 351 5.57 8.52 8.46
CA GLY A 351 5.47 8.89 7.05
C GLY A 351 6.14 10.22 6.72
N TYR A 352 5.56 10.96 5.77
CA TYR A 352 6.03 12.29 5.37
C TYR A 352 5.57 13.39 6.34
N ASN A 353 6.37 14.46 6.45
CA ASN A 353 6.05 15.59 7.30
C ASN A 353 5.22 16.63 6.54
N TYR A 354 3.95 16.30 6.31
CA TYR A 354 3.04 17.14 5.52
C TYR A 354 2.98 18.58 6.05
N ARG A 355 3.02 18.80 7.37
CA ARG A 355 3.09 20.16 7.91
C ARG A 355 4.28 20.96 7.40
N ASP A 356 5.49 20.41 7.41
CA ASP A 356 6.68 21.16 6.99
C ASP A 356 6.73 21.32 5.46
N ILE A 357 6.15 20.38 4.70
CA ILE A 357 6.00 20.46 3.24
C ILE A 357 4.99 21.56 2.87
N LEU A 358 3.81 21.57 3.50
CA LEU A 358 2.78 22.57 3.25
C LEU A 358 3.24 23.97 3.68
N ASN A 359 3.90 24.11 4.84
CA ASN A 359 4.49 25.39 5.25
C ASN A 359 5.55 25.88 4.25
N TYR A 360 6.32 24.96 3.64
CA TYR A 360 7.29 25.32 2.62
C TYR A 360 6.62 25.88 1.36
N LEU A 361 5.51 25.29 0.93
CA LEU A 361 4.73 25.73 -0.23
C LEU A 361 4.01 27.07 0.01
N PHE A 362 3.45 27.27 1.20
CA PHE A 362 2.62 28.44 1.49
C PHE A 362 3.38 29.61 2.12
N ASN A 363 4.70 29.50 2.34
CA ASN A 363 5.50 30.57 2.93
C ASN A 363 5.52 31.83 2.04
N PRO A 364 4.84 32.93 2.42
CA PRO A 364 4.65 34.10 1.55
C PRO A 364 5.95 34.84 1.22
N ARG A 365 7.02 34.61 1.98
CA ARG A 365 8.34 35.21 1.73
C ARG A 365 9.18 34.44 0.73
N SER A 366 8.70 33.29 0.27
CA SER A 366 9.45 32.47 -0.66
C SER A 366 9.12 32.81 -2.11
N ILE A 367 10.17 32.92 -2.93
CA ILE A 367 10.13 32.78 -4.38
C ILE A 367 9.43 31.45 -4.74
N PHE A 368 8.81 31.38 -5.93
CA PHE A 368 8.26 30.15 -6.48
C PHE A 368 9.23 28.97 -6.28
N LYS A 369 8.67 27.84 -5.88
CA LYS A 369 9.45 26.64 -5.56
C LYS A 369 9.50 25.76 -6.79
N SER A 370 10.70 25.41 -7.24
CA SER A 370 10.80 24.47 -8.34
C SER A 370 10.29 23.09 -7.90
N PRO A 371 9.79 22.25 -8.82
CA PRO A 371 9.40 20.88 -8.51
C PRO A 371 10.52 20.07 -7.83
N GLU A 372 11.76 20.25 -8.27
CA GLU A 372 12.95 19.61 -7.73
C GLU A 372 13.20 20.04 -6.27
N GLU A 373 13.08 21.34 -5.97
CA GLU A 373 13.22 21.84 -4.60
C GLU A 373 12.13 21.28 -3.68
N LEU A 374 10.89 21.18 -4.16
CA LEU A 374 9.79 20.56 -3.42
C LEU A 374 10.06 19.07 -3.17
N ALA A 375 10.50 18.33 -4.19
CA ALA A 375 10.84 16.91 -4.06
C ALA A 375 11.97 16.68 -3.04
N ILE A 376 13.04 17.48 -3.09
CA ILE A 376 14.12 17.48 -2.09
C ILE A 376 13.57 17.77 -0.68
N ARG A 377 12.62 18.70 -0.56
CA ARG A 377 12.00 19.06 0.71
C ARG A 377 11.15 17.92 1.28
N CYS A 378 10.41 17.19 0.45
CA CYS A 378 9.63 16.02 0.87
C CYS A 378 10.50 14.99 1.60
N VAL A 379 11.68 14.68 1.04
CA VAL A 379 12.63 13.74 1.65
C VAL A 379 13.33 14.36 2.86
N SER A 380 13.79 15.61 2.77
CA SER A 380 14.56 16.23 3.85
C SER A 380 13.73 16.45 5.13
N THR A 381 12.41 16.56 5.00
CA THR A 381 11.52 16.79 6.15
C THR A 381 10.99 15.51 6.79
N SER A 382 11.06 14.36 6.11
CA SER A 382 10.62 13.07 6.66
C SER A 382 11.53 12.56 7.78
N GLU A 383 12.79 12.99 7.83
CA GLU A 383 13.78 12.48 8.81
C GLU A 383 14.17 13.48 9.90
N ASN A 384 13.47 14.62 10.00
CA ASN A 384 13.86 15.65 10.94
C ASN A 384 13.60 15.22 12.41
N LYS A 385 14.15 15.98 13.36
CA LYS A 385 14.04 15.71 14.80
C LYS A 385 12.59 15.54 15.28
N ARG A 386 11.64 16.27 14.67
CA ARG A 386 10.22 16.18 15.01
C ARG A 386 9.63 14.85 14.55
N MET A 387 9.94 14.41 13.33
CA MET A 387 9.47 13.13 12.79
C MET A 387 10.06 11.94 13.55
N ARG A 388 11.36 11.95 13.87
CA ARG A 388 11.99 10.91 14.71
C ARG A 388 11.31 10.75 16.07
N ARG A 389 11.08 11.87 16.77
CA ARG A 389 10.31 11.88 18.02
C ARG A 389 8.90 11.33 17.86
N ARG A 390 8.26 11.57 16.71
CA ARG A 390 6.91 11.10 16.41
C ARG A 390 6.90 9.60 16.10
N SER A 391 7.90 9.09 15.36
CA SER A 391 8.07 7.65 15.10
C SER A 391 8.12 6.87 16.41
N ILE A 392 9.02 7.28 17.32
CA ILE A 392 9.21 6.65 18.63
C ILE A 392 7.93 6.69 19.47
N LYS A 393 7.17 7.80 19.43
CA LYS A 393 5.95 7.97 20.24
C LYS A 393 4.77 7.14 19.76
N LEU A 394 4.67 6.88 18.46
CA LEU A 394 3.51 6.20 17.88
C LEU A 394 3.65 4.67 17.91
N ARG A 395 4.78 4.15 18.37
CA ARG A 395 5.05 2.71 18.47
C ARG A 395 5.25 2.24 19.89
N ALA A 396 4.76 1.04 20.19
CA ALA A 396 4.92 0.40 21.49
C ALA A 396 6.39 0.01 21.76
N ASP A 397 7.13 -0.39 20.72
CA ASP A 397 8.53 -0.83 20.80
C ASP A 397 9.55 0.33 20.94
N LYS A 398 9.09 1.58 20.82
CA LYS A 398 9.92 2.80 20.86
C LYS A 398 11.04 2.83 19.80
N GLU A 399 10.92 2.01 18.76
CA GLU A 399 11.89 1.97 17.69
C GLU A 399 11.71 3.15 16.73
N ASP A 400 12.82 3.74 16.26
CA ASP A 400 12.79 4.77 15.24
C ASP A 400 12.71 4.13 13.85
N MET A 401 11.50 4.05 13.28
CA MET A 401 11.28 3.44 11.97
C MET A 401 11.88 4.24 10.82
N ILE A 402 12.24 5.50 11.04
CA ILE A 402 12.80 6.34 9.98
C ILE A 402 14.11 5.76 9.47
N ASP A 403 14.92 5.16 10.34
CA ASP A 403 16.17 4.52 9.92
C ASP A 403 15.92 3.23 9.11
N LYS A 404 14.70 2.67 9.16
CA LYS A 404 14.30 1.47 8.40
C LYS A 404 13.71 1.76 7.03
N TRP A 405 13.58 3.04 6.63
CA TRP A 405 13.07 3.39 5.31
C TRP A 405 14.12 4.09 4.48
N LYS A 406 14.09 3.81 3.19
CA LYS A 406 14.87 4.52 2.19
C LYS A 406 13.94 5.20 1.21
N ILE A 407 13.86 6.53 1.31
CA ILE A 407 13.05 7.38 0.45
C ILE A 407 13.97 8.13 -0.49
N PHE A 408 13.62 8.16 -1.76
CA PHE A 408 14.34 8.92 -2.78
C PHE A 408 13.43 9.99 -3.38
N ALA A 409 14.03 11.09 -3.79
CA ALA A 409 13.48 12.04 -4.75
C ALA A 409 14.31 11.93 -6.03
N VAL A 410 13.66 11.64 -7.15
CA VAL A 410 14.28 11.51 -8.48
C VAL A 410 13.64 12.49 -9.45
N ASP A 411 14.44 13.02 -10.38
CA ASP A 411 13.97 13.83 -11.51
C ASP A 411 13.92 12.96 -12.76
N LEU A 412 12.73 12.47 -13.11
CA LEU A 412 12.52 11.58 -14.25
C LEU A 412 12.74 12.28 -15.60
N GLN A 413 12.81 13.61 -15.60
CA GLN A 413 13.03 14.43 -16.81
C GLN A 413 14.45 14.95 -16.92
N ARG A 414 15.33 14.53 -16.02
CA ARG A 414 16.70 15.02 -16.05
C ARG A 414 17.40 14.57 -17.32
N GLU A 415 17.89 15.53 -18.08
CA GLU A 415 18.69 15.30 -19.27
C GLU A 415 20.18 15.18 -18.91
N GLY A 416 20.84 14.23 -19.56
CA GLY A 416 22.28 14.10 -19.62
C GLY A 416 22.77 14.26 -21.05
N ASP A 417 23.99 13.83 -21.30
CA ASP A 417 24.64 13.99 -22.61
C ASP A 417 23.94 13.16 -23.72
N ASN A 418 23.17 12.13 -23.35
CA ASN A 418 22.47 11.19 -24.25
C ASN A 418 20.93 11.27 -24.15
N GLY A 419 20.37 12.40 -23.74
CA GLY A 419 18.93 12.56 -23.50
C GLY A 419 18.54 12.24 -22.05
N ILE A 420 17.33 11.73 -21.82
CA ILE A 420 16.84 11.46 -20.45
C ILE A 420 17.73 10.42 -19.75
N ILE A 421 18.30 10.77 -18.60
CA ILE A 421 19.26 9.94 -17.85
C ILE A 421 18.69 8.58 -17.50
N LEU A 422 17.41 8.50 -17.11
CA LEU A 422 16.75 7.23 -16.82
C LEU A 422 16.78 6.29 -18.04
N ILE A 423 16.47 6.80 -19.23
CA ILE A 423 16.44 6.02 -20.48
C ILE A 423 17.86 5.60 -20.89
N ASP A 424 18.85 6.48 -20.76
CA ASP A 424 20.26 6.15 -20.98
C ASP A 424 20.73 5.03 -20.01
N HIS A 425 20.36 5.12 -18.73
CA HIS A 425 20.67 4.09 -17.74
C HIS A 425 20.01 2.75 -18.10
N LEU A 426 18.72 2.74 -18.45
CA LEU A 426 18.02 1.54 -18.87
C LEU A 426 18.66 0.91 -20.12
N ASN A 427 19.08 1.72 -21.09
CA ASN A 427 19.78 1.23 -22.28
C ASN A 427 21.09 0.52 -21.91
N LYS A 428 21.88 1.12 -21.01
CA LYS A 428 23.12 0.52 -20.50
C LYS A 428 22.87 -0.78 -19.74
N ILE A 429 21.82 -0.82 -18.90
CA ILE A 429 21.37 -2.04 -18.22
C ILE A 429 21.06 -3.12 -19.25
N ASN A 430 20.23 -2.82 -20.27
CA ASN A 430 19.82 -3.78 -21.29
C ASN A 430 20.98 -4.29 -22.15
N GLN A 431 21.94 -3.42 -22.49
CA GLN A 431 23.18 -3.80 -23.19
C GLN A 431 24.05 -4.72 -22.34
N PHE A 432 24.17 -4.43 -21.04
CA PHE A 432 24.98 -5.25 -20.16
C PHE A 432 24.36 -6.63 -19.95
N VAL A 433 23.04 -6.70 -19.76
CA VAL A 433 22.32 -7.97 -19.59
C VAL A 433 22.52 -8.91 -20.78
N ASP A 434 22.61 -8.41 -22.02
CA ASP A 434 22.93 -9.26 -23.18
C ASP A 434 24.30 -9.95 -23.08
N LYS A 435 25.26 -9.33 -22.36
CA LYS A 435 26.59 -9.92 -22.12
C LYS A 435 26.60 -10.98 -21.04
N LEU A 436 25.57 -11.03 -20.19
CA LEU A 436 25.43 -12.04 -19.14
C LEU A 436 24.82 -13.35 -19.63
N ILE A 437 24.18 -13.33 -20.81
CA ILE A 437 23.57 -14.51 -21.42
C ILE A 437 24.71 -15.43 -21.90
N PRO A 438 24.81 -16.66 -21.38
CA PRO A 438 25.85 -17.59 -21.79
C PRO A 438 25.82 -17.84 -23.31
N LYS A 439 26.97 -17.67 -23.97
CA LYS A 439 27.19 -17.98 -25.39
C LYS A 439 28.46 -18.83 -25.47
N ASP A 440 28.42 -19.91 -26.24
CA ASP A 440 29.60 -20.71 -26.60
C ASP A 440 30.40 -21.31 -25.42
N ILE A 441 29.75 -21.59 -24.27
CA ILE A 441 30.35 -22.27 -23.11
C ILE A 441 29.75 -23.65 -22.85
N SER A 442 30.47 -24.52 -22.12
CA SER A 442 30.03 -25.89 -21.85
C SER A 442 28.81 -25.92 -20.92
N ALA A 443 28.01 -26.97 -21.00
CA ALA A 443 26.81 -27.12 -20.17
C ALA A 443 27.11 -27.10 -18.65
N HIS A 444 28.29 -27.55 -18.23
CA HIS A 444 28.70 -27.52 -16.83
C HIS A 444 29.00 -26.09 -16.36
N GLU A 445 29.78 -25.33 -17.12
CA GLU A 445 30.10 -23.92 -16.83
C GLU A 445 28.82 -23.06 -16.80
N VAL A 446 27.85 -23.34 -17.67
CA VAL A 446 26.53 -22.70 -17.63
C VAL A 446 25.86 -22.88 -16.27
N GLN A 447 25.90 -24.08 -15.70
CA GLN A 447 25.25 -24.36 -14.41
C GLN A 447 25.93 -23.64 -13.24
N GLU A 448 27.26 -23.61 -13.22
CA GLU A 448 28.01 -22.85 -12.19
C GLU A 448 27.71 -21.36 -12.27
N LEU A 449 27.68 -20.81 -13.48
CA LEU A 449 27.37 -19.40 -13.73
C LEU A 449 25.92 -19.05 -13.32
N ILE A 450 24.96 -19.92 -13.63
CA ILE A 450 23.56 -19.77 -13.17
C ILE A 450 23.48 -19.79 -11.65
N SER A 451 24.19 -20.72 -11.00
CA SER A 451 24.26 -20.81 -9.54
C SER A 451 24.85 -19.54 -8.93
N LEU A 452 25.89 -18.97 -9.55
CA LEU A 452 26.48 -17.70 -9.16
C LEU A 452 25.47 -16.56 -9.27
N TYR A 453 24.78 -16.41 -10.41
CA TYR A 453 23.79 -15.35 -10.59
C TYR A 453 22.68 -15.39 -9.54
N LYS A 454 22.15 -16.59 -9.25
CA LYS A 454 21.15 -16.81 -8.21
C LYS A 454 21.70 -16.53 -6.80
N SER A 455 22.95 -16.90 -6.53
CA SER A 455 23.59 -16.63 -5.22
C SER A 455 23.84 -15.14 -5.00
N VAL A 456 24.35 -14.43 -6.02
CA VAL A 456 24.56 -12.97 -5.96
C VAL A 456 23.24 -12.24 -5.78
N ARG A 457 22.17 -12.72 -6.43
CA ARG A 457 20.81 -12.21 -6.25
C ARG A 457 20.37 -12.30 -4.77
N LEU A 458 20.62 -13.41 -4.08
CA LEU A 458 20.20 -13.60 -2.67
C LEU A 458 20.89 -12.64 -1.70
N VAL A 459 22.11 -12.19 -2.01
CA VAL A 459 22.87 -11.25 -1.16
C VAL A 459 22.68 -9.79 -1.56
N CYS A 460 22.13 -9.52 -2.75
CA CYS A 460 21.76 -8.20 -3.23
C CYS A 460 20.33 -7.92 -2.82
N PHE A 461 20.17 -7.07 -1.81
CA PHE A 461 18.93 -6.82 -1.09
C PHE A 461 17.65 -7.31 -1.75
N ASP A 462 17.08 -8.29 -1.07
CA ASP A 462 15.74 -8.74 -1.26
C ASP A 462 14.85 -8.03 -0.24
N PHE A 463 14.10 -7.07 -0.74
CA PHE A 463 13.33 -6.25 0.15
C PHE A 463 11.99 -6.91 0.60
N THR A 464 11.62 -8.03 0.00
CA THR A 464 10.31 -8.69 0.17
C THR A 464 10.28 -9.78 1.22
N LEU A 465 11.44 -10.16 1.78
CA LEU A 465 11.56 -11.10 2.92
C LEU A 465 10.74 -10.68 4.15
N GLN A 466 10.30 -9.42 4.21
CA GLN A 466 9.55 -8.82 5.32
C GLN A 466 8.03 -8.79 5.11
N GLY A 467 7.52 -9.29 3.98
CA GLY A 467 6.09 -9.33 3.69
C GLY A 467 5.39 -10.55 4.27
N SER A 468 4.10 -10.42 4.56
CA SER A 468 3.15 -11.49 4.96
C SER A 468 2.93 -12.59 3.90
N PHE A 469 3.88 -12.76 2.96
CA PHE A 469 3.85 -13.68 1.82
C PHE A 469 4.87 -14.82 1.92
N GLY A 470 5.35 -15.16 3.12
CA GLY A 470 6.13 -16.39 3.31
C GLY A 470 7.41 -16.50 2.48
N GLY A 471 8.15 -15.41 2.28
CA GLY A 471 9.55 -15.47 1.80
C GLY A 471 9.77 -15.51 0.29
N LYS A 472 8.75 -15.24 -0.54
CA LYS A 472 8.92 -15.23 -2.00
C LYS A 472 9.21 -13.83 -2.52
N SER A 473 10.39 -13.69 -3.10
CA SER A 473 10.92 -12.37 -3.39
C SER A 473 11.19 -12.13 -4.85
N PHE A 474 10.94 -10.90 -5.27
CA PHE A 474 10.86 -10.59 -6.70
C PHE A 474 11.52 -9.29 -7.11
N ILE A 475 12.01 -8.44 -6.20
CA ILE A 475 12.64 -7.16 -6.57
C ILE A 475 14.06 -7.10 -6.02
N VAL A 476 15.03 -6.82 -6.88
CA VAL A 476 16.45 -6.74 -6.54
C VAL A 476 16.99 -5.37 -6.96
N ASP A 477 17.86 -4.78 -6.14
CA ASP A 477 18.60 -3.58 -6.53
C ASP A 477 19.64 -3.93 -7.61
N ILE A 478 19.30 -3.69 -8.88
CA ILE A 478 20.08 -4.21 -10.01
C ILE A 478 21.47 -3.59 -10.10
N ILE A 479 21.64 -2.35 -9.61
CA ILE A 479 22.94 -1.66 -9.59
C ILE A 479 23.87 -2.30 -8.57
N ASN A 480 23.35 -2.67 -7.40
CA ASN A 480 24.15 -3.42 -6.43
C ASN A 480 24.46 -4.84 -6.91
N TRP A 481 23.52 -5.50 -7.61
CA TRP A 481 23.77 -6.80 -8.26
C TRP A 481 24.90 -6.74 -9.28
N PHE A 482 24.86 -5.75 -10.17
CA PHE A 482 25.93 -5.48 -11.12
C PHE A 482 27.26 -5.14 -10.45
N ASN A 483 27.25 -4.39 -9.35
CA ASN A 483 28.48 -4.06 -8.63
C ASN A 483 29.16 -5.32 -8.09
N ILE A 484 28.42 -6.26 -7.48
CA ILE A 484 29.00 -7.52 -7.01
C ILE A 484 29.54 -8.35 -8.18
N LEU A 485 28.77 -8.52 -9.25
CA LEU A 485 29.24 -9.27 -10.43
C LEU A 485 30.51 -8.65 -11.03
N THR A 486 30.56 -7.32 -11.11
CA THR A 486 31.75 -6.62 -11.61
C THR A 486 32.96 -6.89 -10.73
N ASP A 487 32.80 -6.83 -9.41
CA ASP A 487 33.88 -7.11 -8.47
C ASP A 487 34.36 -8.57 -8.54
N ILE A 488 33.44 -9.52 -8.75
CA ILE A 488 33.79 -10.94 -8.95
C ILE A 488 34.57 -11.12 -10.26
N GLY A 489 34.10 -10.54 -11.36
CA GLY A 489 34.70 -10.70 -12.69
C GLY A 489 36.06 -10.01 -12.81
N LEU A 490 36.27 -8.90 -12.11
CA LEU A 490 37.58 -8.25 -12.04
C LEU A 490 38.61 -9.06 -11.24
N ARG A 491 38.17 -9.84 -10.24
CA ARG A 491 39.04 -10.66 -9.40
C ARG A 491 39.27 -12.06 -9.96
N ASN A 492 38.29 -12.60 -10.66
CA ASN A 492 38.24 -13.96 -11.19
C ASN A 492 37.66 -13.91 -12.63
N PRO A 493 38.43 -13.40 -13.61
CA PRO A 493 37.95 -13.20 -14.98
C PRO A 493 37.53 -14.51 -15.68
N GLU A 494 37.97 -15.67 -15.18
CA GLU A 494 37.56 -16.99 -15.64
C GLU A 494 36.14 -17.38 -15.22
N ILE A 495 35.60 -16.78 -14.15
CA ILE A 495 34.26 -17.12 -13.61
C ILE A 495 33.15 -16.43 -14.41
N LEU A 496 33.39 -15.20 -14.87
CA LEU A 496 32.40 -14.42 -15.62
C LEU A 496 32.87 -14.24 -17.06
N PRO A 497 32.09 -14.68 -18.07
CA PRO A 497 32.47 -14.58 -19.49
C PRO A 497 32.27 -13.14 -20.03
N ILE A 498 32.81 -12.15 -19.32
CA ILE A 498 32.64 -10.72 -19.59
C ILE A 498 34.03 -10.10 -19.69
N ASP A 499 34.34 -9.50 -20.84
CA ASP A 499 35.63 -8.83 -20.99
C ASP A 499 35.78 -7.60 -20.08
N HIS A 500 37.04 -7.19 -19.85
CA HIS A 500 37.38 -6.05 -19.02
C HIS A 500 36.75 -4.71 -19.47
N THR A 501 36.49 -4.54 -20.77
CA THR A 501 35.89 -3.32 -21.31
C THR A 501 34.43 -3.22 -20.85
N ASN A 502 33.69 -4.33 -20.95
CA ASN A 502 32.32 -4.43 -20.45
C ASN A 502 32.27 -4.27 -18.93
N LEU A 503 33.18 -4.90 -18.18
CA LEU A 503 33.28 -4.70 -16.73
C LEU A 503 33.51 -3.23 -16.35
N SER A 504 34.35 -2.53 -17.11
CA SER A 504 34.60 -1.09 -16.93
C SER A 504 33.36 -0.24 -17.22
N ASN A 505 32.59 -0.60 -18.24
CA ASN A 505 31.34 0.10 -18.57
C ASN A 505 30.28 -0.06 -17.46
N ILE A 506 30.18 -1.24 -16.84
CA ILE A 506 29.29 -1.45 -15.69
C ILE A 506 29.76 -0.61 -14.52
N LYS A 507 31.06 -0.63 -14.21
CA LYS A 507 31.62 0.17 -13.12
C LYS A 507 31.32 1.65 -13.34
N ASN A 508 31.38 2.12 -14.58
CA ASN A 508 30.98 3.48 -14.93
C ASN A 508 29.50 3.72 -14.66
N LEU A 509 28.59 2.82 -15.06
CA LEU A 509 27.16 2.92 -14.74
C LEU A 509 26.90 2.95 -13.22
N VAL A 510 27.54 2.06 -12.46
CA VAL A 510 27.42 2.03 -10.99
C VAL A 510 27.89 3.36 -10.38
N ASN A 511 29.01 3.90 -10.88
CA ASN A 511 29.54 5.18 -10.45
C ASN A 511 28.66 6.37 -10.85
N THR A 512 27.96 6.32 -11.99
CA THR A 512 27.03 7.38 -12.42
C THR A 512 25.72 7.37 -11.65
N VAL A 513 25.31 6.22 -11.10
CA VAL A 513 24.14 6.14 -10.21
C VAL A 513 24.47 6.57 -8.78
N ARG A 514 25.70 6.32 -8.31
CA ARG A 514 26.11 6.66 -6.93
C ARG A 514 26.49 8.14 -6.80
N PRO A 515 25.97 8.85 -5.77
CA PRO A 515 26.11 10.30 -5.67
C PRO A 515 27.54 10.74 -5.33
N GLN A 516 28.37 10.93 -6.35
CA GLN A 516 29.65 11.64 -6.22
C GLN A 516 29.65 13.02 -6.90
N ASN A 517 28.67 13.32 -7.78
CA ASN A 517 28.63 14.57 -8.54
C ASN A 517 27.20 15.08 -8.85
N VAL A 518 26.59 15.77 -7.88
CA VAL A 518 25.15 16.14 -7.77
C VAL A 518 24.45 16.62 -9.06
N ARG A 519 25.17 17.25 -10.00
CA ARG A 519 24.57 17.85 -11.20
C ARG A 519 24.16 16.84 -12.28
N LYS A 520 24.73 15.64 -12.30
CA LYS A 520 24.45 14.60 -13.33
C LYS A 520 23.66 13.39 -12.80
N HIS A 521 23.10 13.45 -11.59
CA HIS A 521 22.39 12.30 -10.99
C HIS A 521 20.90 12.38 -11.22
N LEU A 522 20.29 11.23 -11.52
CA LEU A 522 18.83 11.09 -11.51
C LEU A 522 18.24 11.37 -10.12
N VAL A 523 18.95 10.93 -9.07
CA VAL A 523 18.58 11.15 -7.66
C VAL A 523 18.90 12.58 -7.23
N LEU A 524 17.87 13.31 -6.84
CA LEU A 524 17.96 14.66 -6.28
C LEU A 524 18.30 14.64 -4.79
N LYS A 525 17.66 13.73 -4.05
CA LYS A 525 17.79 13.58 -2.60
C LYS A 525 17.42 12.17 -2.18
N GLU A 526 18.05 11.71 -1.11
CA GLU A 526 17.68 10.47 -0.45
C GLU A 526 17.65 10.67 1.06
N SER A 527 16.86 9.82 1.72
CA SER A 527 16.83 9.64 3.16
C SER A 527 18.04 8.83 3.61
N ILE A 528 18.37 8.85 4.88
CA ILE A 528 19.54 8.15 5.43
C ILE A 528 19.35 6.64 5.32
N GLY A 529 18.27 6.09 5.87
CA GLY A 529 17.93 4.66 5.81
C GLY A 529 19.04 3.72 6.30
N LYS A 530 19.56 3.93 7.52
CA LYS A 530 20.73 3.16 8.04
C LYS A 530 20.43 1.68 8.29
N ASP A 531 19.21 1.37 8.70
CA ASP A 531 18.79 0.08 9.23
C ASP A 531 17.69 -0.55 8.37
N ILE A 532 17.63 -0.16 7.10
CA ILE A 532 16.68 -0.72 6.11
C ILE A 532 16.82 -2.24 5.95
N TYR A 533 17.98 -2.78 6.30
CA TYR A 533 18.33 -4.20 6.26
C TYR A 533 17.97 -4.93 7.56
N ASN A 534 17.67 -4.19 8.64
CA ASN A 534 17.51 -4.73 9.98
C ASN A 534 16.04 -4.62 10.40
N TYR A 535 15.27 -5.70 10.22
CA TYR A 535 13.86 -5.73 10.56
C TYR A 535 13.59 -6.61 11.77
N ASN A 536 12.79 -6.10 12.71
CA ASN A 536 12.43 -6.84 13.91
C ASN A 536 11.49 -7.99 13.49
N GLY A 537 12.04 -9.20 13.48
CA GLY A 537 11.34 -10.40 12.97
C GLY A 537 12.23 -11.28 12.10
N THR A 538 13.36 -10.77 11.59
CA THR A 538 14.38 -11.67 11.04
C THR A 538 14.85 -12.59 12.17
N PRO A 539 14.86 -13.92 12.00
CA PRO A 539 15.40 -14.82 13.00
C PRO A 539 16.84 -14.42 13.32
N ALA A 540 17.18 -14.33 14.60
CA ALA A 540 18.53 -13.95 15.04
C ALA A 540 19.58 -14.81 14.32
N GLY A 541 20.35 -14.19 13.40
CA GLY A 541 21.36 -14.86 12.57
C GLY A 541 21.16 -14.72 11.05
N LEU A 542 19.95 -14.42 10.58
CA LEU A 542 19.67 -14.19 9.15
C LEU A 542 19.97 -12.75 8.69
N ASP A 543 20.06 -11.79 9.63
CA ASP A 543 20.48 -10.41 9.37
C ASP A 543 21.90 -10.29 8.78
N ARG A 544 22.66 -11.40 8.73
CA ARG A 544 24.04 -11.46 8.26
C ARG A 544 24.19 -11.85 6.78
N ALA A 545 23.11 -12.22 6.08
CA ALA A 545 23.21 -12.74 4.72
C ALA A 545 23.18 -11.66 3.62
N VAL A 546 22.65 -10.47 3.90
CA VAL A 546 22.58 -9.38 2.92
C VAL A 546 23.83 -8.53 3.01
N VAL A 547 24.51 -8.30 1.89
CA VAL A 547 25.62 -7.35 1.86
C VAL A 547 25.01 -5.96 1.99
N GLY A 548 25.34 -5.26 3.08
CA GLY A 548 24.82 -3.92 3.41
C GLY A 548 25.29 -2.83 2.47
N PHE A 549 24.96 -2.95 1.18
CA PHE A 549 25.18 -1.92 0.19
C PHE A 549 24.27 -0.73 0.46
N HIS A 550 24.61 0.41 -0.12
CA HIS A 550 23.71 1.54 -0.14
C HIS A 550 22.62 1.31 -1.21
N PRO A 551 21.32 1.41 -0.90
CA PRO A 551 20.28 1.26 -1.92
C PRO A 551 20.34 2.39 -2.94
N THR A 552 19.96 2.07 -4.16
CA THR A 552 20.12 3.00 -5.29
C THR A 552 18.81 3.55 -5.82
N GLY A 553 17.66 2.96 -5.44
CA GLY A 553 16.36 3.20 -6.05
C GLY A 553 16.10 2.40 -7.33
N TYR A 554 17.07 1.60 -7.81
CA TYR A 554 16.96 0.83 -9.06
C TYR A 554 16.49 -0.61 -8.79
N GLY A 555 15.36 -0.77 -8.11
CA GLY A 555 14.72 -2.07 -7.98
C GLY A 555 14.24 -2.63 -9.33
N LEU A 556 14.49 -3.90 -9.62
CA LEU A 556 14.03 -4.59 -10.83
C LEU A 556 13.48 -5.98 -10.51
N PHE A 557 12.44 -6.38 -11.24
CA PHE A 557 11.84 -7.71 -11.13
C PHE A 557 12.83 -8.83 -11.48
N PHE A 558 13.05 -9.72 -10.53
CA PHE A 558 13.96 -10.86 -10.60
C PHE A 558 13.33 -12.06 -9.86
N PRO A 559 12.69 -13.01 -10.57
CA PRO A 559 12.00 -14.12 -9.95
C PRO A 559 12.94 -15.00 -9.14
N ASN A 560 12.43 -15.65 -8.08
CA ASN A 560 13.20 -16.64 -7.30
C ASN A 560 12.74 -18.08 -7.56
N GLU A 561 11.43 -18.27 -7.70
CA GLU A 561 10.77 -19.56 -7.73
C GLU A 561 9.42 -19.48 -8.46
N ILE A 562 8.76 -20.61 -8.63
CA ILE A 562 7.40 -20.66 -9.17
C ILE A 562 6.46 -19.92 -8.20
N ASN A 563 5.67 -19.01 -8.76
CA ASN A 563 4.63 -18.30 -8.03
C ASN A 563 3.28 -18.61 -8.67
N ASN A 564 2.29 -18.93 -7.85
CA ASN A 564 0.92 -19.19 -8.29
C ASN A 564 0.00 -17.97 -8.11
N ASN A 565 0.51 -16.87 -7.54
CA ASN A 565 -0.22 -15.62 -7.36
C ASN A 565 -0.50 -15.00 -8.74
N GLN A 566 -1.74 -15.13 -9.20
CA GLN A 566 -2.14 -14.72 -10.54
C GLN A 566 -2.01 -13.21 -10.75
N ASN A 567 -2.12 -12.43 -9.68
CA ASN A 567 -2.01 -10.98 -9.75
C ASN A 567 -0.57 -10.54 -10.01
N LEU A 568 0.41 -11.08 -9.28
CA LEU A 568 1.82 -10.82 -9.58
C LEU A 568 2.15 -11.21 -11.02
N ILE A 569 1.66 -12.37 -11.46
CA ILE A 569 1.83 -12.84 -12.84
C ILE A 569 1.28 -11.83 -13.84
N ASN A 570 0.05 -11.36 -13.64
CA ASN A 570 -0.60 -10.39 -14.51
C ASN A 570 0.15 -9.06 -14.53
N ASN A 571 0.62 -8.58 -13.36
CA ASN A 571 1.38 -7.34 -13.28
C ASN A 571 2.68 -7.42 -14.07
N VAL A 572 3.46 -8.49 -13.88
CA VAL A 572 4.70 -8.71 -14.62
C VAL A 572 4.45 -8.83 -16.13
N LYS A 573 3.36 -9.49 -16.52
CA LYS A 573 2.96 -9.63 -17.94
C LYS A 573 2.51 -8.32 -18.58
N ASN A 574 1.98 -7.38 -17.81
CA ASN A 574 1.47 -6.11 -18.30
C ASN A 574 2.43 -4.94 -18.07
N ASP A 575 3.55 -5.15 -17.38
CA ASP A 575 4.54 -4.14 -17.04
C ASP A 575 5.25 -3.59 -18.29
N SER A 576 5.07 -2.31 -18.58
CA SER A 576 5.62 -1.66 -19.80
C SER A 576 7.14 -1.76 -19.91
N LEU A 577 7.88 -1.64 -18.80
CA LEU A 577 9.34 -1.76 -18.80
C LEU A 577 9.80 -3.13 -19.32
N LEU A 578 9.16 -4.20 -18.84
CA LEU A 578 9.48 -5.56 -19.25
C LEU A 578 8.98 -5.90 -20.66
N GLN A 579 7.87 -5.31 -21.11
CA GLN A 579 7.34 -5.50 -22.47
C GLN A 579 8.21 -4.82 -23.53
N GLU A 580 8.51 -3.54 -23.31
CA GLU A 580 8.99 -2.66 -24.38
C GLU A 580 10.52 -2.54 -24.38
N PHE A 581 11.14 -2.53 -23.21
CA PHE A 581 12.49 -2.03 -23.07
C PHE A 581 13.51 -3.11 -22.71
N LEU A 582 13.13 -4.05 -21.84
CA LEU A 582 14.04 -5.05 -21.28
C LEU A 582 13.89 -6.45 -21.93
N LEU A 583 13.83 -6.51 -23.26
CA LEU A 583 13.79 -7.78 -23.99
C LEU A 583 14.98 -8.70 -23.67
N ASN A 584 16.18 -8.14 -23.44
CA ASN A 584 17.34 -8.95 -23.06
C ASN A 584 17.23 -9.45 -21.62
N TRP A 585 16.55 -8.71 -20.73
CA TRP A 585 16.25 -9.20 -19.38
C TRP A 585 15.37 -10.43 -19.42
N LYS A 586 14.31 -10.42 -20.24
CA LYS A 586 13.49 -11.61 -20.46
C LYS A 586 14.32 -12.80 -20.95
N LYS A 587 15.17 -12.61 -21.96
CA LYS A 587 16.08 -13.67 -22.46
C LYS A 587 17.05 -14.16 -21.39
N PHE A 588 17.60 -13.25 -20.59
CA PHE A 588 18.47 -13.58 -19.47
C PHE A 588 17.73 -14.45 -18.44
N ILE A 589 16.52 -14.05 -18.01
CA ILE A 589 15.71 -14.85 -17.09
C ILE A 589 15.41 -16.24 -17.67
N GLN A 590 15.12 -16.33 -18.98
CA GLN A 590 14.94 -17.62 -19.68
C GLN A 590 16.20 -18.49 -19.68
N SER A 591 17.40 -17.91 -19.70
CA SER A 591 18.66 -18.65 -19.61
C SER A 591 19.06 -19.06 -18.19
N VAL A 592 18.51 -18.41 -17.16
CA VAL A 592 18.91 -18.61 -15.75
C VAL A 592 17.95 -19.52 -15.00
N TYR A 593 16.66 -19.53 -15.35
CA TYR A 593 15.65 -20.30 -14.63
C TYR A 593 15.06 -21.42 -15.47
N ASP A 594 14.53 -22.42 -14.76
CA ASP A 594 13.80 -23.51 -15.38
C ASP A 594 12.57 -22.99 -16.12
N LYS A 595 12.21 -23.72 -17.18
CA LYS A 595 11.08 -23.42 -18.05
C LYS A 595 9.78 -23.18 -17.29
N GLU A 596 9.58 -23.88 -16.19
CA GLU A 596 8.40 -23.76 -15.33
C GLU A 596 8.30 -22.40 -14.64
N ILE A 597 9.43 -21.78 -14.26
CA ILE A 597 9.44 -20.49 -13.56
C ILE A 597 9.23 -19.36 -14.55
N TRP A 598 10.02 -19.29 -15.63
CA TRP A 598 9.94 -18.11 -16.51
C TRP A 598 8.68 -18.10 -17.37
N LYS A 599 8.09 -19.26 -17.70
CA LYS A 599 6.85 -19.32 -18.48
C LYS A 599 5.67 -18.70 -17.77
N VAL A 600 5.61 -18.88 -16.46
CA VAL A 600 4.58 -18.27 -15.61
C VAL A 600 4.51 -16.76 -15.89
N PHE A 601 5.66 -16.09 -15.97
CA PHE A 601 5.75 -14.64 -16.14
C PHE A 601 5.80 -14.17 -17.60
N PHE A 602 6.31 -14.97 -18.54
CA PHE A 602 6.68 -14.45 -19.87
C PHE A 602 6.13 -15.24 -21.07
N ASP A 603 5.35 -16.30 -20.88
CA ASP A 603 4.69 -17.01 -21.99
C ASP A 603 3.45 -16.19 -22.42
N TYR A 604 3.48 -15.67 -23.65
CA TYR A 604 2.30 -15.08 -24.31
C TYR A 604 1.66 -16.16 -25.15
N LYS A 605 0.37 -16.38 -24.93
CA LYS A 605 -0.43 -17.22 -25.83
C LYS A 605 -0.80 -16.44 -27.09
#